data_AF-A0A9W6XUE9-F1
#
_entry.id   AF-A0A9W6XUE9-F1
#
_cell.length_a   1.000
_cell.length_b   1.000
_cell.length_c   1.000
_cell.angle_alpha   90.00
_cell.angle_beta   90.00
_cell.angle_gamma   90.00
#
_symmetry.space_group_name_H-M   'P 1'
#
loop_
_entity.id
_entity.type
_entity.pdbx_description
1 polymer ?
#
loop_
_entity_poly.entity_id
_entity_poly.type
_entity_poly.pdbx_seq_one_letter_code
_entity_poly.pdbx_strand_id
1 'polypeptide(L)'
;MYLQQCIQQVRVPPSQVWVLDSLPGTGATDYASRDLTNSIETILPVVKKIPLPIHSKVQLIKDLQDHGVALGEAQWLTTNLRLASKNPELYEWKMDVEVIEQLFRSFLATDLWPVVENPPATEGKDVELHFVHASKNNMWTPDLLDRLDAQQENQVYHHLLEKSGHWVHIDNPAGLMQIIQTYML
;
A
#
# COMPACT_ATOMS: atom_id res chain seq x y z
N MET A 1 -16.77 14.27 -6.09
CA MET A 1 -15.58 13.40 -5.91
C MET A 1 -15.45 13.06 -4.41
N TYR A 2 -14.99 11.86 -4.02
CA TYR A 2 -14.97 11.40 -2.61
C TYR A 2 -14.34 12.42 -1.64
N LEU A 3 -13.22 13.06 -2.03
CA LEU A 3 -12.59 14.10 -1.22
C LEU A 3 -13.49 15.33 -0.98
N GLN A 4 -14.27 15.76 -1.97
CA GLN A 4 -15.27 16.82 -1.76
C GLN A 4 -16.38 16.38 -0.80
N GLN A 5 -16.79 15.11 -0.83
CA GLN A 5 -17.73 14.57 0.15
C GLN A 5 -17.14 14.53 1.56
N CYS A 6 -15.86 14.18 1.71
CA CYS A 6 -15.16 14.23 3.01
C CYS A 6 -15.09 15.67 3.55
N ILE A 7 -14.72 16.64 2.70
CA ILE A 7 -14.68 18.07 3.05
C ILE A 7 -16.08 18.57 3.45
N GLN A 8 -17.11 18.21 2.69
CA GLN A 8 -18.50 18.57 2.99
C GLN A 8 -19.03 17.93 4.28
N GLN A 9 -18.47 16.78 4.68
CA GLN A 9 -18.87 16.07 5.90
C GLN A 9 -18.21 16.63 7.16
N VAL A 10 -17.27 17.59 7.05
CA VAL A 10 -16.57 18.23 8.19
C VAL A 10 -16.05 17.18 9.17
N ARG A 11 -15.49 16.08 8.64
CA ARG A 11 -14.93 15.03 9.49
C ARG A 11 -13.72 15.60 10.21
N VAL A 12 -13.71 15.47 11.53
CA VAL A 12 -12.55 15.81 12.33
C VAL A 12 -11.39 14.90 11.91
N PRO A 13 -10.19 15.43 11.67
CA PRO A 13 -9.01 14.60 11.43
C PRO A 13 -8.77 13.60 12.58
N PRO A 14 -8.22 12.42 12.29
CA PRO A 14 -7.81 11.49 13.33
C PRO A 14 -6.69 12.12 14.17
N SER A 15 -6.63 11.85 15.47
CA SER A 15 -5.55 12.34 16.34
C SER A 15 -4.18 11.75 15.98
N GLN A 16 -4.17 10.51 15.48
CA GLN A 16 -2.97 9.83 15.00
C GLN A 16 -3.23 9.18 13.64
N VAL A 17 -2.23 9.22 12.76
CA VAL A 17 -2.17 8.45 11.52
C VAL A 17 -0.93 7.57 11.55
N TRP A 18 -1.11 6.28 11.32
CA TRP A 18 -0.01 5.31 11.26
C TRP A 18 0.24 4.90 9.81
N VAL A 19 1.39 5.27 9.27
CA VAL A 19 1.83 4.92 7.92
C VAL A 19 2.78 3.74 8.00
N LEU A 20 2.36 2.60 7.45
CA LEU A 20 3.09 1.35 7.54
C LEU A 20 3.93 1.13 6.28
N ASP A 21 5.24 1.35 6.41
CA ASP A 21 6.27 1.11 5.41
C ASP A 21 5.93 1.66 4.01
N SER A 22 5.32 2.84 3.97
CA SER A 22 4.97 3.57 2.75
C SER A 22 5.64 4.95 2.77
N LEU A 23 6.15 5.35 1.60
CA LEU A 23 6.81 6.62 1.39
C LEU A 23 5.79 7.70 1.05
N PRO A 24 6.02 8.96 1.40
CA PRO A 24 5.09 10.06 1.16
C PRO A 24 5.13 10.61 -0.29
N GLY A 25 6.24 10.46 -1.01
CA GLY A 25 6.38 11.02 -2.35
C GLY A 25 5.85 10.12 -3.49
N THR A 26 6.27 10.46 -4.70
CA THR A 26 5.70 9.93 -5.94
C THR A 26 6.54 8.82 -6.56
N GLY A 27 6.01 8.22 -7.63
CA GLY A 27 6.70 7.30 -8.53
C GLY A 27 7.96 7.86 -9.18
N ALA A 28 8.08 9.20 -9.28
CA ALA A 28 9.23 9.89 -9.85
C ALA A 28 10.23 10.39 -8.79
N THR A 29 9.86 10.35 -7.51
CA THR A 29 10.72 10.78 -6.39
C THR A 29 11.06 9.57 -5.51
N ASP A 30 10.30 9.35 -4.45
CA ASP A 30 10.61 8.44 -3.35
C ASP A 30 10.55 6.98 -3.81
N TYR A 31 9.68 6.70 -4.78
CA TYR A 31 9.53 5.40 -5.40
C TYR A 31 10.36 5.23 -6.69
N ALA A 32 11.23 6.17 -7.06
CA ALA A 32 11.95 6.13 -8.34
C ALA A 32 12.89 4.91 -8.48
N SER A 33 13.41 4.41 -7.36
CA SER A 33 14.33 3.26 -7.30
C SER A 33 13.63 1.93 -6.98
N ARG A 34 12.29 1.89 -6.96
CA ARG A 34 11.54 0.68 -6.58
C ARG A 34 11.87 -0.49 -7.51
N ASP A 35 11.92 -1.68 -6.93
CA ASP A 35 12.05 -2.91 -7.70
C ASP A 35 10.73 -3.17 -8.44
N LEU A 36 10.81 -3.31 -9.76
CA LEU A 36 9.67 -3.65 -10.60
C LEU A 36 9.49 -5.17 -10.75
N THR A 37 10.41 -5.97 -10.22
CA THR A 37 10.30 -7.43 -10.17
C THR A 37 9.10 -7.82 -9.32
N ASN A 38 8.18 -8.61 -9.89
CA ASN A 38 6.92 -9.03 -9.25
C ASN A 38 6.06 -7.86 -8.74
N SER A 39 6.22 -6.67 -9.32
CA SER A 39 5.45 -5.47 -8.99
C SER A 39 4.06 -5.46 -9.64
N ILE A 40 3.18 -4.62 -9.12
CA ILE A 40 1.84 -4.39 -9.68
C ILE A 40 1.90 -3.98 -11.16
N GLU A 41 2.90 -3.20 -11.55
CA GLU A 41 3.16 -2.79 -12.95
C GLU A 41 3.34 -3.98 -13.89
N THR A 42 3.96 -5.06 -13.42
CA THR A 42 4.22 -6.26 -14.23
C THR A 42 3.04 -7.23 -14.20
N ILE A 43 2.33 -7.32 -13.07
CA ILE A 43 1.23 -8.27 -12.86
C ILE A 43 -0.07 -7.79 -13.51
N LEU A 44 -0.43 -6.50 -13.41
CA LEU A 44 -1.69 -5.98 -13.94
C LEU A 44 -1.90 -6.23 -15.45
N PRO A 45 -0.90 -5.99 -16.33
CA PRO A 45 -1.05 -6.29 -17.75
C PRO A 45 -1.30 -7.77 -18.05
N VAL A 46 -0.78 -8.68 -17.21
CA VAL A 46 -1.03 -10.12 -17.34
C VAL A 46 -2.45 -10.45 -16.90
N VAL A 47 -2.87 -9.97 -15.73
CA VAL A 47 -4.22 -10.21 -15.19
C VAL A 47 -5.31 -9.74 -16.15
N LYS A 48 -5.11 -8.60 -16.83
CA LYS A 48 -6.05 -8.07 -17.84
C LYS A 48 -6.20 -8.93 -19.10
N LYS A 49 -5.22 -9.78 -19.41
CA LYS A 49 -5.26 -10.69 -20.56
C LYS A 49 -5.99 -11.99 -20.25
N ILE A 50 -6.25 -12.28 -18.97
CA ILE A 50 -6.95 -13.50 -18.56
C ILE A 50 -8.42 -13.41 -18.99
N PRO A 51 -8.90 -14.33 -19.84
CA PRO A 51 -10.29 -14.33 -20.27
C PRO A 51 -11.22 -14.65 -19.09
N LEU A 52 -12.36 -13.94 -19.03
CA LEU A 52 -13.44 -14.18 -18.08
C LEU A 52 -14.63 -14.88 -18.76
N PRO A 53 -15.37 -15.74 -18.04
CA PRO A 53 -15.10 -16.20 -16.68
C PRO A 53 -13.92 -17.19 -16.63
N ILE A 54 -13.24 -17.26 -15.50
CA ILE A 54 -12.17 -18.23 -15.25
C ILE A 54 -12.82 -19.57 -14.90
N HIS A 55 -12.46 -20.63 -15.61
CA HIS A 55 -13.08 -21.95 -15.48
C HIS A 55 -12.30 -22.92 -14.57
N SER A 56 -11.04 -22.62 -14.27
CA SER A 56 -10.20 -23.48 -13.42
C SER A 56 -9.11 -22.66 -12.74
N LYS A 57 -9.01 -22.76 -11.42
CA LYS A 57 -7.91 -22.13 -10.66
C LYS A 57 -6.55 -22.72 -11.01
N VAL A 58 -6.51 -24.03 -11.27
CA VAL A 58 -5.28 -24.73 -11.68
C VAL A 58 -4.82 -24.21 -13.05
N GLN A 59 -5.74 -24.04 -13.99
CA GLN A 59 -5.41 -23.50 -15.31
C GLN A 59 -5.00 -22.03 -15.20
N LEU A 60 -5.68 -21.23 -14.39
CA LEU A 60 -5.29 -19.84 -14.14
C LEU A 60 -3.86 -19.73 -13.62
N ILE A 61 -3.47 -20.56 -12.64
CA ILE A 61 -2.10 -20.56 -12.11
C ILE A 61 -1.11 -20.81 -13.24
N LYS A 62 -1.38 -21.81 -14.09
CA LYS A 62 -0.53 -22.12 -15.25
C LYS A 62 -0.47 -20.94 -16.22
N ASP A 63 -1.61 -20.35 -16.58
CA ASP A 63 -1.67 -19.21 -17.50
C ASP A 63 -0.87 -18.02 -16.96
N LEU A 64 -0.95 -17.73 -15.67
CA LEU A 64 -0.17 -16.67 -15.01
C LEU A 64 1.33 -16.99 -15.07
N GLN A 65 1.74 -18.23 -14.79
CA GLN A 65 3.14 -18.66 -14.86
C GLN A 65 3.69 -18.61 -16.28
N ASP A 66 2.89 -18.97 -17.29
CA ASP A 66 3.27 -18.88 -18.71
C ASP A 66 3.52 -17.43 -19.15
N HIS A 67 3.00 -16.46 -18.40
CA HIS A 67 3.25 -15.02 -18.56
C HIS A 67 4.32 -14.46 -17.59
N GLY A 68 5.08 -15.34 -16.91
CA GLY A 68 6.22 -14.96 -16.06
C GLY A 68 5.86 -14.60 -14.62
N VAL A 69 4.62 -14.81 -14.17
CA VAL A 69 4.25 -14.64 -12.76
C VAL A 69 4.81 -15.80 -11.94
N ALA A 70 5.55 -15.50 -10.88
CA ALA A 70 6.09 -16.55 -10.02
C ALA A 70 4.96 -17.34 -9.32
N LEU A 71 5.26 -18.61 -8.98
CA LEU A 71 4.24 -19.58 -8.55
C LEU A 71 3.48 -19.12 -7.30
N GLY A 72 4.18 -18.53 -6.32
CA GLY A 72 3.56 -18.07 -5.08
C GLY A 72 2.55 -16.95 -5.32
N GLU A 73 2.92 -15.98 -6.16
CA GLU A 73 2.08 -14.86 -6.58
C GLU A 73 0.88 -15.36 -7.41
N ALA A 74 1.10 -16.29 -8.33
CA ALA A 74 0.03 -16.90 -9.12
C ALA A 74 -1.00 -17.63 -8.23
N GLN A 75 -0.53 -18.41 -7.25
CA GLN A 75 -1.38 -19.07 -6.26
C GLN A 75 -2.13 -18.06 -5.40
N TRP A 76 -1.44 -17.02 -4.92
CA TRP A 76 -2.04 -15.96 -4.11
C TRP A 76 -3.13 -15.19 -4.87
N LEU A 77 -2.93 -14.89 -6.16
CA LEU A 77 -3.93 -14.24 -7.00
C LEU A 77 -5.25 -15.03 -7.04
N THR A 78 -5.22 -16.37 -7.00
CA THR A 78 -6.46 -17.19 -6.99
C THR A 78 -7.35 -16.99 -5.76
N THR A 79 -6.81 -16.39 -4.68
CA THR A 79 -7.58 -16.03 -3.48
C THR A 79 -8.49 -14.81 -3.71
N ASN A 80 -8.22 -14.06 -4.78
CA ASN A 80 -8.98 -12.89 -5.22
C ASN A 80 -10.11 -13.23 -6.20
N LEU A 81 -10.53 -14.50 -6.28
CA LEU A 81 -11.64 -14.95 -7.12
C LEU A 81 -12.95 -15.10 -6.34
N ARG A 82 -14.08 -14.78 -6.97
CA ARG A 82 -15.43 -15.11 -6.51
C ARG A 82 -16.18 -15.89 -7.58
N LEU A 83 -17.24 -16.60 -7.18
CA LEU A 83 -18.12 -17.26 -8.14
C LEU A 83 -18.89 -16.22 -8.94
N ALA A 84 -18.81 -16.29 -10.27
CA ALA A 84 -19.52 -15.41 -11.20
C ALA A 84 -21.01 -15.78 -11.32
N SER A 85 -21.39 -17.00 -10.91
CA SER A 85 -22.78 -17.46 -10.90
C SER A 85 -22.99 -18.58 -9.89
N LYS A 86 -24.20 -19.16 -9.85
CA LYS A 86 -24.48 -20.38 -9.07
C LYS A 86 -23.72 -21.62 -9.58
N ASN A 87 -23.10 -21.55 -10.76
CA ASN A 87 -22.22 -22.61 -11.25
C ASN A 87 -20.91 -22.60 -10.43
N PRO A 88 -20.55 -23.70 -9.74
CA PRO A 88 -19.37 -23.76 -8.86
C PRO A 88 -18.03 -23.63 -9.58
N GLU A 89 -18.01 -23.63 -10.92
CA GLU A 89 -16.78 -23.62 -11.72
C GLU A 89 -16.58 -22.34 -12.55
N LEU A 90 -17.44 -21.33 -12.39
CA LEU A 90 -17.27 -20.04 -13.07
C LEU A 90 -16.80 -18.99 -12.08
N TYR A 91 -15.58 -18.49 -12.27
CA TYR A 91 -14.97 -17.49 -11.41
C TYR A 91 -14.79 -16.15 -12.13
N GLU A 92 -14.82 -15.09 -11.35
CA GLU A 92 -14.39 -13.75 -11.77
C GLU A 92 -13.51 -13.13 -10.68
N TRP A 93 -12.77 -12.09 -11.03
CA TRP A 93 -12.01 -11.31 -10.05
C TRP A 93 -12.97 -10.63 -9.07
N LYS A 94 -12.65 -10.68 -7.77
CA LYS A 94 -13.38 -9.93 -6.73
C LYS A 94 -13.29 -8.43 -6.95
N MET A 95 -12.17 -7.99 -7.54
CA MET A 95 -11.82 -6.61 -7.77
C MET A 95 -11.97 -6.28 -9.26
N ASP A 96 -12.31 -5.03 -9.55
CA ASP A 96 -12.25 -4.47 -10.88
C ASP A 96 -10.79 -4.10 -11.21
N VAL A 97 -10.23 -4.73 -12.25
CA VAL A 97 -8.81 -4.65 -12.58
C VAL A 97 -8.46 -3.28 -13.17
N GLU A 98 -9.37 -2.68 -13.93
CA GLU A 98 -9.27 -1.33 -14.46
C GLU A 98 -9.25 -0.28 -13.34
N VAL A 99 -10.07 -0.47 -12.30
CA VAL A 99 -10.06 0.39 -11.12
C VAL A 99 -8.76 0.23 -10.33
N ILE A 100 -8.25 -0.98 -10.14
CA ILE A 100 -6.95 -1.19 -9.47
C ILE A 100 -5.84 -0.44 -10.20
N GLU A 101 -5.78 -0.52 -11.53
CA GLU A 101 -4.77 0.22 -12.31
C GLU A 101 -4.88 1.74 -12.09
N GLN A 102 -6.09 2.28 -12.08
CA GLN A 102 -6.30 3.70 -11.83
C GLN A 102 -5.86 4.11 -10.42
N LEU A 103 -6.20 3.30 -9.40
CA LEU A 103 -5.79 3.54 -8.02
C LEU A 103 -4.27 3.49 -7.88
N PHE A 104 -3.62 2.51 -8.52
CA PHE A 104 -2.17 2.38 -8.48
C PHE A 104 -1.45 3.54 -9.16
N ARG A 105 -1.96 3.99 -10.32
CA ARG A 105 -1.43 5.21 -10.98
C ARG A 105 -1.64 6.45 -10.12
N SER A 106 -2.79 6.58 -9.47
CA SER A 106 -3.05 7.69 -8.55
C SER A 106 -2.08 7.68 -7.37
N PHE A 107 -1.83 6.51 -6.77
CA PHE A 107 -0.86 6.33 -5.70
C PHE A 107 0.53 6.83 -6.11
N LEU A 108 1.05 6.38 -7.25
CA LEU A 108 2.35 6.84 -7.76
C LEU A 108 2.37 8.30 -8.21
N ALA A 109 1.23 8.94 -8.46
CA ALA A 109 1.15 10.33 -8.89
C ALA A 109 0.89 11.31 -7.73
N THR A 110 0.54 10.81 -6.55
CA THR A 110 0.14 11.65 -5.41
C THR A 110 1.35 11.95 -4.55
N ASP A 111 1.71 13.23 -4.45
CA ASP A 111 2.71 13.70 -3.50
C ASP A 111 2.04 14.07 -2.17
N LEU A 112 2.40 13.38 -1.10
CA LEU A 112 1.91 13.62 0.26
C LEU A 112 2.90 14.38 1.13
N TRP A 113 4.09 14.74 0.64
CA TRP A 113 5.01 15.60 1.39
C TRP A 113 4.37 16.88 1.92
N PRO A 114 3.50 17.60 1.17
CA PRO A 114 2.83 18.79 1.71
C PRO A 114 1.98 18.51 2.95
N VAL A 115 1.40 17.31 3.07
CA VAL A 115 0.63 16.88 4.25
C VAL A 115 1.55 16.49 5.40
N VAL A 116 2.71 15.89 5.10
CA VAL A 116 3.71 15.52 6.12
C VAL A 116 4.38 16.76 6.70
N GLU A 117 4.72 17.75 5.87
CA GLU A 117 5.38 18.99 6.29
C GLU A 117 4.41 19.98 6.93
N ASN A 118 3.11 19.86 6.64
CA ASN A 118 2.07 20.74 7.18
C ASN A 118 0.81 19.91 7.52
N PRO A 119 0.86 19.06 8.57
CA PRO A 119 -0.28 18.24 8.94
C PRO A 119 -1.48 19.11 9.35
N PRO A 120 -2.71 18.67 9.08
CA PRO A 120 -3.89 19.48 9.32
C PRO A 120 -4.13 19.66 10.82
N ALA A 121 -3.87 20.86 11.35
CA ALA A 121 -4.28 21.25 12.69
C ALA A 121 -5.73 21.76 12.66
N THR A 122 -6.57 21.25 13.56
CA THR A 122 -7.85 21.90 13.90
C THR A 122 -7.70 22.57 15.26
N GLU A 123 -8.42 23.65 15.54
CA GLU A 123 -8.27 24.45 16.77
C GLU A 123 -8.02 23.59 18.03
N GLY A 124 -6.76 23.55 18.50
CA GLY A 124 -6.33 22.84 19.70
C GLY A 124 -6.17 21.31 19.57
N LYS A 125 -6.20 20.74 18.37
CA LYS A 125 -5.95 19.32 18.09
C LYS A 125 -5.05 19.17 16.87
N ASP A 126 -3.77 18.97 17.15
CA ASP A 126 -2.80 18.60 16.15
C ASP A 126 -2.92 17.10 15.82
N VAL A 127 -2.50 16.74 14.61
CA VAL A 127 -2.50 15.36 14.12
C VAL A 127 -1.07 14.85 14.18
N GLU A 128 -0.87 13.74 14.89
CA GLU A 128 0.42 13.05 14.91
C GLU A 128 0.51 12.08 13.72
N LEU A 129 1.62 12.12 13.00
CA LEU A 129 1.91 11.18 11.90
C LEU A 129 3.03 10.24 12.34
N HIS A 130 2.76 8.93 12.37
CA HIS A 130 3.72 7.91 12.74
C HIS A 130 4.09 7.06 11.53
N PHE A 131 5.32 7.19 11.05
CA PHE A 131 5.85 6.37 9.96
C PHE A 131 6.63 5.19 10.53
N VAL A 132 6.23 3.98 10.18
CA VAL A 132 6.96 2.76 10.52
C VAL A 132 7.76 2.31 9.30
N HIS A 133 9.09 2.38 9.39
CA HIS A 133 10.05 1.96 8.37
C HIS A 133 10.54 0.54 8.69
N ALA A 134 10.37 -0.40 7.76
CA ALA A 134 10.90 -1.76 7.88
C ALA A 134 12.41 -1.84 7.53
N SER A 135 13.25 -2.41 8.40
CA SER A 135 14.72 -2.34 8.23
C SER A 135 15.29 -3.06 7.00
N LYS A 136 14.51 -3.90 6.30
CA LYS A 136 14.91 -4.53 5.03
C LYS A 136 14.40 -3.79 3.78
N ASN A 137 13.58 -2.75 3.93
CA ASN A 137 13.09 -1.98 2.79
C ASN A 137 14.12 -0.92 2.38
N ASN A 138 14.76 -1.14 1.23
CA ASN A 138 15.81 -0.27 0.70
C ASN A 138 15.29 0.99 0.00
N MET A 139 13.97 1.18 -0.12
CA MET A 139 13.39 2.41 -0.68
C MET A 139 13.49 3.59 0.30
N TRP A 140 13.67 3.31 1.60
CA TRP A 140 13.97 4.33 2.60
C TRP A 140 15.42 4.79 2.48
N THR A 141 15.65 5.79 1.65
CA THR A 141 16.98 6.39 1.46
C THR A 141 17.36 7.29 2.64
N PRO A 142 18.67 7.52 2.90
CA PRO A 142 19.12 8.47 3.91
C PRO A 142 18.49 9.86 3.77
N ASP A 143 18.45 10.40 2.54
CA ASP A 143 17.87 11.73 2.28
C ASP A 143 16.37 11.80 2.65
N LEU A 144 15.64 10.71 2.43
CA LEU A 144 14.22 10.62 2.77
C LEU A 144 14.03 10.57 4.29
N LEU A 145 14.87 9.79 4.99
CA LEU A 145 14.86 9.71 6.45
C LEU A 145 15.22 11.05 7.08
N ASP A 146 16.27 11.72 6.59
CA ASP A 146 16.67 13.05 7.07
C ASP A 146 15.55 14.08 6.87
N ARG A 147 14.86 14.05 5.71
CA ARG A 147 13.72 14.94 5.44
C ARG A 147 12.54 14.67 6.38
N LEU A 148 12.28 13.39 6.69
CA LEU A 148 11.20 12.99 7.59
C LEU A 148 11.51 13.34 9.05
N ASP A 149 12.75 13.09 9.51
CA ASP A 149 13.19 13.39 10.87
C ASP A 149 13.21 14.90 11.16
N ALA A 150 13.44 15.72 10.13
CA ALA A 150 13.30 17.18 10.21
C ALA A 150 11.86 17.65 10.53
N GLN A 151 10.86 16.76 10.45
CA GLN A 151 9.45 17.08 10.72
C GLN A 151 8.99 16.77 12.15
N GLN A 152 9.91 16.45 13.08
CA GLN A 152 9.53 16.18 14.48
C GLN A 152 8.78 17.34 15.14
N GLU A 153 9.13 18.59 14.85
CA GLU A 153 8.41 19.77 15.37
C GLU A 153 6.98 19.88 14.83
N ASN A 154 6.71 19.23 13.70
CA ASN A 154 5.38 19.12 13.08
C ASN A 154 4.61 17.87 13.56
N GLN A 155 5.03 17.22 14.65
CA GLN A 155 4.40 15.99 15.18
C GLN A 155 4.45 14.81 14.21
N VAL A 156 5.52 14.74 13.43
CA VAL A 156 5.82 13.59 12.58
C VAL A 156 6.93 12.76 13.23
N TYR A 157 6.65 11.47 13.41
CA TYR A 157 7.53 10.55 14.10
C TYR A 157 7.91 9.39 13.20
N HIS A 158 9.21 9.12 13.15
CA HIS A 158 9.79 7.97 12.45
C HIS A 158 10.10 6.84 13.42
N HIS A 159 9.74 5.61 13.05
CA HIS A 159 9.95 4.40 13.85
C HIS A 159 10.59 3.31 13.00
N LEU A 160 11.78 2.84 13.38
CA LEU A 160 12.42 1.70 12.73
C LEU A 160 11.86 0.38 13.29
N LEU A 161 11.33 -0.47 12.40
CA LEU A 161 10.93 -1.83 12.70
C LEU A 161 11.99 -2.82 12.24
N GLU A 162 12.76 -3.31 13.20
CA GLU A 162 13.82 -4.26 12.94
C GLU A 162 13.34 -5.62 12.45
N LYS A 163 14.18 -6.30 11.68
CA LYS A 163 13.98 -7.66 11.15
C LYS A 163 12.73 -7.82 10.27
N SER A 164 12.16 -6.74 9.77
CA SER A 164 10.95 -6.74 8.93
C SER A 164 11.23 -6.41 7.48
N GLY A 165 10.49 -7.04 6.56
CA GLY A 165 10.32 -6.56 5.19
C GLY A 165 9.10 -5.64 5.07
N HIS A 166 8.68 -5.36 3.83
CA HIS A 166 7.62 -4.40 3.51
C HIS A 166 6.26 -4.76 4.12
N TRP A 167 5.97 -6.05 4.25
CA TRP A 167 4.70 -6.51 4.83
C TRP A 167 4.85 -6.58 6.36
N VAL A 168 5.01 -5.42 6.99
CA VAL A 168 5.35 -5.29 8.42
C VAL A 168 4.43 -6.06 9.37
N HIS A 169 3.14 -6.16 9.02
CA HIS A 169 2.11 -6.87 9.78
C HIS A 169 2.20 -8.40 9.66
N ILE A 170 2.91 -8.91 8.65
CA ILE A 170 3.20 -10.34 8.45
C ILE A 170 4.62 -10.64 8.96
N ASP A 171 5.58 -9.80 8.63
CA ASP A 171 7.00 -10.04 8.86
C ASP A 171 7.42 -9.87 10.33
N ASN A 172 6.89 -8.85 11.02
CA ASN A 172 7.14 -8.62 12.44
C ASN A 172 5.93 -7.99 13.16
N PRO A 173 4.79 -8.71 13.26
CA PRO A 173 3.59 -8.19 13.92
C PRO A 173 3.81 -7.83 15.39
N ALA A 174 4.64 -8.60 16.11
CA ALA A 174 4.89 -8.35 17.53
C ALA A 174 5.68 -7.05 17.74
N GLY A 175 6.74 -6.82 16.96
CA GLY A 175 7.51 -5.58 17.02
C GLY A 175 6.68 -4.37 16.57
N LEU A 176 5.88 -4.53 15.52
CA LEU A 176 4.95 -3.49 15.08
C LEU A 176 3.98 -3.10 16.19
N MET A 177 3.36 -4.08 16.86
CA MET A 177 2.44 -3.83 17.97
C MET A 177 3.13 -3.18 19.16
N GLN A 178 4.37 -3.55 19.46
CA GLN A 178 5.14 -2.91 20.52
C GLN A 178 5.38 -1.42 20.24
N ILE A 179 5.76 -1.07 19.01
CA ILE A 179 5.91 0.33 18.59
C ILE A 179 4.58 1.05 18.77
N ILE A 180 3.49 0.53 18.20
CA ILE A 180 2.16 1.14 18.28
C ILE A 180 1.73 1.36 19.74
N GLN A 181 1.85 0.35 20.60
CA GLN A 181 1.48 0.44 22.02
C GLN A 181 2.33 1.43 22.81
N THR A 182 3.55 1.72 22.36
CA THR A 182 4.42 2.70 23.03
C THR A 182 3.92 4.14 22.81
N TYR A 183 3.24 4.39 21.69
CA TYR A 183 2.83 5.75 21.28
C TYR A 183 1.31 5.92 21.13
N MET A 184 0.51 4.87 21.23
CA MET A 184 -0.94 4.98 21.40
C MET A 184 -1.26 5.31 22.87
N LEU A 185 -1.84 6.49 23.11
CA LEU A 185 -2.41 6.90 24.39
C LEU A 185 -3.68 6.13 24.74
#